data_AF-A0A9X2LL60-F1
#
_entry.id   AF-A0A9X2LL60-F1
#
_cell.length_a   1.000
_cell.length_b   1.000
_cell.length_c   1.000
_cell.angle_alpha   90.00
_cell.angle_beta   90.00
_cell.angle_gamma   90.00
#
_symmetry.space_group_name_H-M   'P 1'
#
loop_
_entity.id
_entity.type
_entity.pdbx_description
1 polymer ?
#
loop_
_entity_poly.entity_id
_entity_poly.type
_entity_poly.pdbx_seq_one_letter_code
_entity_poly.pdbx_strand_id
1 'polypeptide(L)' 'MTQEAVPDETVPAQPAARQPGAPKGLLQQMEELMAALNADLSQLDADLQPRGGRPASVDGGDAR' A
#
# COMPACT_ATOMS: atom_id res chain seq x y z
N MET A 1 -47.62 -23.04 22.81
CA MET A 1 -47.61 -22.77 21.37
C MET A 1 -46.20 -22.32 21.01
N THR A 2 -45.71 -22.84 19.89
CA THR A 2 -44.32 -23.12 19.52
C THR A 2 -43.38 -21.92 19.36
N GLN A 3 -42.11 -22.20 19.71
CA GLN A 3 -40.90 -21.43 19.49
C GLN A 3 -40.59 -21.39 17.98
N GLU A 4 -40.57 -20.20 17.37
CA GLU A 4 -40.09 -20.03 16.00
C GLU A 4 -38.57 -19.85 16.04
N ALA A 5 -37.86 -20.95 15.77
CA ALA A 5 -36.44 -20.93 15.50
C ALA A 5 -36.23 -20.42 14.07
N VAL A 6 -35.72 -19.20 13.92
CA VAL A 6 -35.16 -18.74 12.65
C VAL A 6 -33.84 -19.49 12.42
N PRO A 7 -33.71 -20.23 11.31
CA PRO A 7 -32.56 -21.09 11.07
C PRO A 7 -31.29 -20.26 10.86
N ASP A 8 -30.22 -20.77 11.47
CA ASP A 8 -28.82 -20.48 11.27
C ASP A 8 -28.49 -20.63 9.76
N GLU A 9 -28.55 -19.51 9.01
CA GLU A 9 -27.97 -19.46 7.68
C GLU A 9 -26.48 -19.17 7.85
N THR A 10 -25.73 -20.25 8.02
CA THR A 10 -24.29 -20.33 7.88
C THR A 10 -23.82 -19.50 6.68
N VAL A 11 -23.29 -18.30 6.96
CA VAL A 11 -22.65 -17.49 5.92
C VAL A 11 -21.44 -18.29 5.41
N PRO A 12 -21.40 -18.71 4.13
CA PRO A 12 -20.21 -19.34 3.63
C PRO A 12 -19.14 -18.26 3.53
N ALA A 13 -18.15 -18.31 4.42
CA ALA A 13 -16.90 -17.58 4.29
C ALA A 13 -16.12 -18.12 3.06
N GLN A 14 -16.65 -17.86 1.87
CA GLN A 14 -15.91 -18.04 0.65
C GLN A 14 -14.90 -16.90 0.58
N PRO A 15 -13.58 -17.18 0.42
CA PRO A 15 -12.66 -16.11 0.10
C PRO A 15 -13.17 -15.55 -1.22
N ALA A 16 -13.56 -14.27 -1.23
CA ALA A 16 -13.98 -13.59 -2.45
C ALA A 16 -12.79 -13.63 -3.42
N ALA A 17 -12.72 -14.69 -4.21
CA ALA A 17 -11.83 -14.82 -5.35
C ALA A 17 -12.12 -13.57 -6.18
N ARG A 18 -11.11 -12.71 -6.32
CA ARG A 18 -11.17 -11.44 -7.04
C ARG A 18 -11.81 -11.70 -8.40
N GLN A 19 -13.11 -11.47 -8.52
CA GLN A 19 -13.84 -11.58 -9.78
C GLN A 19 -13.32 -10.44 -10.65
N PRO A 20 -12.72 -10.71 -11.82
CA PRO A 20 -12.26 -9.66 -12.72
C PRO A 20 -13.51 -8.95 -13.28
N GLY A 21 -13.91 -7.85 -12.62
CA GLY A 21 -15.10 -7.07 -13.00
C GLY A 21 -16.04 -6.69 -11.84
N ALA A 22 -15.82 -7.18 -10.60
CA ALA A 22 -16.53 -6.61 -9.46
C ALA A 22 -16.08 -5.15 -9.24
N PRO A 23 -17.00 -4.21 -8.91
CA PRO A 23 -16.59 -2.85 -8.58
C PRO A 23 -15.55 -2.93 -7.47
N LYS A 24 -14.41 -2.26 -7.68
CA LYS A 24 -13.28 -2.30 -6.76
C LYS A 24 -13.80 -2.10 -5.34
N GLY A 25 -13.57 -3.07 -4.47
CA GLY A 25 -13.98 -2.94 -3.08
C GLY A 25 -13.31 -1.71 -2.48
N LEU A 26 -13.96 -1.01 -1.55
CA LEU A 26 -13.42 0.21 -0.94
C LEU A 26 -11.97 0.02 -0.48
N LEU A 27 -11.64 -1.13 0.11
CA LEU A 27 -10.28 -1.47 0.53
C LEU A 27 -9.28 -1.51 -0.64
N GLN A 28 -9.65 -2.11 -1.78
CA GLN A 28 -8.80 -2.13 -2.98
C GLN A 28 -8.61 -0.71 -3.55
N GLN A 29 -9.67 0.11 -3.53
CA GLN A 29 -9.55 1.51 -3.92
C GLN A 29 -8.62 2.30 -2.98
N MET A 30 -8.66 2.01 -1.67
CA MET A 30 -7.74 2.62 -0.70
C MET A 30 -6.30 2.14 -0.91
N GLU A 31 -6.08 0.85 -1.20
CA GLU A 31 -4.76 0.30 -1.52
C GLU A 31 -4.16 0.95 -2.77
N GLU A 32 -4.95 1.11 -3.83
CA GLU A 32 -4.51 1.79 -5.05
C GLU A 32 -4.17 3.26 -4.80
N LEU A 33 -4.99 3.97 -4.02
CA LEU A 33 -4.72 5.36 -3.65
C LEU A 33 -3.43 5.47 -2.82
N MET A 34 -3.24 4.60 -1.83
CA MET A 34 -2.00 4.57 -1.05
C MET A 34 -0.78 4.27 -1.91
N ALA A 35 -0.89 3.35 -2.87
CA ALA A 35 0.20 3.01 -3.78
C ALA A 35 0.57 4.19 -4.70
N ALA A 36 -0.42 4.91 -5.23
CA ALA A 36 -0.20 6.12 -6.03
C ALA A 36 0.50 7.21 -5.20
N LEU A 37 -0.01 7.49 -3.99
CA LEU A 37 0.61 8.46 -3.09
C LEU A 37 2.03 8.07 -2.69
N ASN A 38 2.29 6.78 -2.45
CA ASN A 38 3.64 6.31 -2.12
C ASN A 38 4.62 6.44 -3.31
N ALA A 39 4.14 6.24 -4.54
CA ALA A 39 4.95 6.48 -5.74
C ALA A 39 5.33 7.96 -5.88
N ASP A 40 4.36 8.87 -5.69
CA ASP A 40 4.58 10.31 -5.75
C ASP A 40 5.59 10.77 -4.66
N LEU A 41 5.45 10.25 -3.43
CA LEU A 41 6.39 10.53 -2.35
C LEU A 41 7.78 9.97 -2.62
N SER A 42 7.88 8.78 -3.22
CA SER A 42 9.16 8.18 -3.59
C SER A 42 9.85 8.98 -4.71
N GLN A 43 9.09 9.54 -5.65
CA GLN A 43 9.64 10.44 -6.68
C GLN A 43 10.11 11.76 -6.08
N LEU A 44 9.33 12.34 -5.17
CA LEU A 44 9.73 13.55 -4.46
C LEU A 44 10.99 13.30 -3.61
N ASP A 45 11.07 12.18 -2.91
CA ASP A 45 12.28 11.79 -2.18
C ASP A 45 13.48 11.67 -3.13
N ALA A 46 13.33 11.04 -4.30
CA ALA A 46 14.39 10.94 -5.29
C ALA A 46 14.82 12.29 -5.89
N ASP A 47 13.90 13.25 -6.01
CA ASP A 47 14.20 14.61 -6.48
C ASP A 47 14.87 15.47 -5.39
N LEU A 48 14.46 15.27 -4.14
CA LEU A 48 15.04 15.93 -2.95
C LEU A 48 16.35 15.29 -2.49
N GLN A 49 16.58 14.00 -2.82
CA GLN A 49 17.87 13.38 -2.62
C GLN A 49 18.90 14.21 -3.38
N PRO A 50 19.98 14.63 -2.71
CA PRO A 50 20.94 15.51 -3.32
C PRO A 50 21.47 14.82 -4.58
N ARG A 51 21.38 15.51 -5.72
CA ARG A 51 22.20 15.21 -6.92
C ARG A 51 23.68 15.00 -6.57
N GLY A 52 24.11 15.50 -5.41
CA GLY A 52 25.36 15.18 -4.75
C GLY A 52 25.31 13.87 -3.96
N GLY A 53 25.32 12.75 -4.66
CA GLY A 53 26.02 11.59 -4.14
C GLY A 53 27.50 11.96 -4.01
N ARG A 54 27.91 12.49 -2.85
CA ARG A 54 29.28 12.28 -2.39
C ARG A 54 29.18 11.34 -1.21
N PRO A 55 29.59 10.06 -1.33
CA PRO A 55 29.84 9.29 -0.13
C PRO A 55 30.84 10.11 0.68
N ALA A 56 30.53 10.33 1.95
CA ALA A 56 31.50 10.84 2.91
C ALA A 56 32.56 9.74 3.13
N SER A 57 33.40 9.53 2.12
CA SER A 57 34.55 8.65 2.17
C SER A 57 35.68 9.34 1.43
N VAL A 58 36.62 9.85 2.24
CA VAL A 58 38.07 9.86 2.02
C VAL A 58 38.58 10.39 0.69
N ASP A 59 39.18 11.59 0.67
CA ASP A 59 40.43 11.89 -0.06
C ASP A 59 40.81 13.39 0.02
N GLY A 60 42.04 13.67 0.46
CA GLY A 60 42.80 14.92 0.27
C GLY A 60 42.37 16.14 1.11
N GLY A 61 43.22 16.86 1.83
CA GLY A 61 44.68 16.90 1.88
C GLY A 61 45.08 18.15 2.68
N ASP A 62 46.23 18.04 3.34
CA ASP A 62 47.11 19.13 3.78
C ASP A 62 46.49 20.36 4.46
N ALA A 63 46.51 20.28 5.80
CA ALA A 63 46.62 21.44 6.66
C ALA A 63 47.95 22.16 6.37
N ARG A 64 47.84 23.34 5.76
CA ARG A 64 48.93 24.31 5.61
C ARG A 64 49.05 25.17 6.86
#